data_AF-A0A6P9AN52-F1
#
_entry.id   AF-A0A6P9AN52-F1
#
_cell.length_a   1.000
_cell.length_b   1.000
_cell.length_c   1.000
_cell.angle_alpha   90.00
_cell.angle_beta   90.00
_cell.angle_gamma   90.00
#
_symmetry.space_group_name_H-M   'P 1'
#
loop_
_entity.id
_entity.type
_entity.pdbx_description
1 polymer ?
#
loop_
_entity_poly.entity_id
_entity_poly.type
_entity_poly.pdbx_seq_one_letter_code
_entity_poly.pdbx_strand_id
1 'polypeptide(L)'
;MEPQWRFWTAALAALATLVAVILAQMEDDMMTSGPVEYPTYHEVPRGLSFKCRDRGPGYYADPETQCQVWHWCLPSGQLFSFLCPNGTVFNQAVRVCDWWFNVDCPHSPDLYSINNDLYKDKDGNYI
;
A
#
# COMPACT_ATOMS: atom_id res chain seq x y z
N MET A 1 32.97 40.69 -35.12
CA MET A 1 32.05 39.90 -35.99
C MET A 1 32.13 38.46 -35.50
N GLU A 2 31.19 38.03 -34.66
CA GLU A 2 31.18 36.64 -34.20
C GLU A 2 30.61 35.72 -35.30
N PRO A 3 31.22 34.55 -35.57
CA PRO A 3 30.76 33.66 -36.63
C PRO A 3 29.38 33.08 -36.36
N GLN A 4 28.47 33.25 -37.31
CA GLN A 4 27.09 32.76 -37.27
C GLN A 4 26.94 31.24 -37.03
N TRP A 5 27.95 30.43 -37.35
CA TRP A 5 27.95 28.98 -37.11
C TRP A 5 28.02 28.62 -35.62
N ARG A 6 28.53 29.51 -34.76
CA ARG A 6 28.63 29.28 -33.31
C ARG A 6 27.26 29.14 -32.64
N PHE A 7 26.25 29.84 -33.18
CA PHE A 7 24.86 29.74 -32.71
C PHE A 7 24.24 28.38 -33.06
N TRP A 8 24.48 27.88 -34.27
CA TRP A 8 23.99 26.56 -34.69
C TRP A 8 24.70 25.42 -33.95
N THR A 9 26.00 25.54 -33.70
CA THR A 9 26.72 24.56 -32.87
C THR A 9 26.24 24.58 -31.41
N ALA A 10 25.94 25.75 -30.85
CA ALA A 10 25.40 25.86 -29.49
C ALA A 10 23.97 25.30 -29.38
N ALA A 11 23.11 25.57 -30.38
CA ALA A 11 21.75 25.04 -30.42
C ALA A 11 21.71 23.52 -30.57
N LEU A 12 22.57 22.94 -31.43
CA LEU A 12 22.66 21.48 -31.60
C LEU A 12 23.20 20.79 -30.34
N ALA A 13 24.19 21.39 -29.66
CA ALA A 13 24.70 20.88 -28.39
C ALA A 13 23.64 20.93 -27.28
N ALA A 14 22.83 22.00 -27.21
CA ALA A 14 21.73 22.12 -26.26
C ALA A 14 20.62 21.07 -26.53
N LEU A 15 20.29 20.80 -27.80
CA LEU A 15 19.33 19.76 -28.15
C LEU A 15 19.85 18.35 -27.85
N ALA A 16 21.11 18.06 -28.15
CA ALA A 16 21.73 16.77 -27.85
C ALA A 16 21.82 16.50 -26.34
N THR A 17 22.14 17.53 -25.54
CA THR A 17 22.15 17.42 -24.07
C THR A 17 20.74 17.29 -23.50
N LEU A 18 19.73 17.99 -24.03
CA LEU A 18 18.33 17.83 -23.63
C LEU A 18 17.83 16.42 -23.93
N VAL A 19 18.15 15.87 -25.11
CA VAL A 19 17.81 14.48 -25.47
C VAL A 19 18.53 13.49 -24.56
N ALA A 20 19.82 13.69 -24.26
CA ALA A 20 20.56 12.84 -23.33
C ALA A 20 20.00 12.90 -21.89
N VAL A 21 19.60 14.08 -21.41
CA VAL A 21 18.96 14.25 -20.09
C VAL A 21 17.57 13.62 -20.06
N ILE A 22 16.77 13.78 -21.11
CA ILE A 22 15.46 13.15 -21.22
C ILE A 22 15.63 11.63 -21.23
N LEU A 23 16.53 11.08 -22.06
CA LEU A 23 16.83 9.64 -22.13
C LEU A 23 17.32 9.09 -20.79
N ALA A 24 18.21 9.80 -20.09
CA ALA A 24 18.67 9.40 -18.76
C ALA A 24 17.54 9.42 -17.72
N GLN A 25 16.63 10.40 -17.77
CA GLN A 25 15.48 10.47 -16.86
C GLN A 25 14.51 9.28 -17.04
N MET A 26 14.31 8.80 -18.27
CA MET A 26 13.46 7.62 -18.54
C MET A 26 14.11 6.29 -18.09
N GLU A 27 15.44 6.24 -18.01
CA GLU A 27 16.19 5.06 -17.55
C GLU A 27 16.22 4.95 -16.01
N ASP A 28 16.24 6.08 -15.30
CA ASP A 28 16.21 6.12 -13.83
C ASP A 28 14.82 5.81 -13.24
N ASP A 29 13.73 6.26 -13.88
CA ASP A 29 12.37 6.11 -13.35
C ASP A 29 11.88 4.64 -13.28
N MET A 30 12.46 3.73 -14.09
CA MET A 30 12.17 2.29 -14.03
C MET A 30 13.12 1.51 -13.09
N MET A 31 14.27 2.10 -12.74
CA MET A 31 15.30 1.46 -11.90
C MET A 31 15.23 1.92 -10.44
N THR A 32 14.51 3.00 -10.12
CA THR A 32 14.19 3.37 -8.73
C THR A 32 13.05 2.54 -8.10
N SER A 33 12.30 1.78 -8.91
CA SER A 33 11.45 0.70 -8.39
C SER A 33 12.26 -0.60 -8.38
N GLY A 34 12.95 -0.89 -7.29
CA GLY A 34 13.38 -2.27 -7.02
C GLY A 34 12.20 -3.25 -7.15
N PRO A 35 12.44 -4.57 -7.22
CA PRO A 35 11.35 -5.54 -7.18
C PRO A 35 10.48 -5.19 -5.98
N VAL A 36 9.21 -4.86 -6.24
CA VAL A 36 8.42 -4.26 -5.18
C VAL A 36 8.24 -5.28 -4.07
N GLU A 37 8.88 -4.99 -2.94
CA GLU A 37 8.98 -5.90 -1.82
C GLU A 37 7.63 -5.92 -1.10
N TYR A 38 6.97 -7.08 -1.16
CA TYR A 38 5.80 -7.36 -0.34
C TYR A 38 6.23 -8.23 0.85
N PRO A 39 5.55 -8.11 2.00
CA PRO A 39 5.82 -8.98 3.15
C PRO A 39 5.63 -10.45 2.79
N THR A 40 6.56 -11.31 3.23
CA THR A 40 6.48 -12.77 3.07
C THR A 40 6.60 -13.47 4.42
N TYR A 41 5.71 -13.12 5.35
CA TYR A 41 5.54 -13.90 6.57
C TYR A 41 5.00 -15.30 6.23
N HIS A 42 5.44 -16.31 6.98
CA HIS A 42 4.99 -17.69 6.84
C HIS A 42 3.95 -18.09 7.91
N GLU A 43 3.89 -17.30 8.98
CA GLU A 43 2.94 -17.43 10.08
C GLU A 43 2.66 -16.03 10.65
N VAL A 44 1.57 -15.89 11.42
CA VAL A 44 1.28 -14.64 12.13
C VAL A 44 2.37 -14.41 13.18
N PRO A 45 3.12 -13.29 13.13
CA PRO A 45 4.15 -13.00 14.11
C PRO A 45 3.59 -12.93 15.53
N ARG A 46 4.39 -13.38 16.50
CA ARG A 46 4.03 -13.25 17.92
C ARG A 46 4.34 -11.84 18.39
N GLY A 47 3.53 -11.35 19.34
CA GLY A 47 3.80 -10.08 20.01
C GLY A 47 3.28 -8.83 19.28
N LEU A 48 2.43 -8.99 18.27
CA LEU A 48 1.79 -7.85 17.58
C LEU A 48 1.08 -6.91 18.56
N SER A 49 1.24 -5.62 18.31
CA SER A 49 0.69 -4.56 19.16
C SER A 49 -0.84 -4.44 19.03
N PHE A 50 -1.42 -4.89 17.91
CA PHE A 50 -2.86 -4.81 17.65
C PHE A 50 -3.70 -5.44 18.77
N LYS A 51 -4.76 -4.73 19.17
CA LYS A 51 -5.79 -5.19 20.10
C LYS A 51 -7.15 -4.74 19.59
N CYS A 52 -8.20 -5.51 19.92
CA CYS A 52 -9.59 -5.12 19.69
C CYS A 52 -10.08 -4.03 20.65
N ARG A 53 -9.34 -3.76 21.74
CA ARG A 53 -9.68 -2.72 22.69
C ARG A 53 -9.71 -1.36 21.97
N ASP A 54 -10.77 -0.59 22.24
CA ASP A 54 -11.04 0.72 21.62
C ASP A 54 -11.42 0.67 20.13
N ARG A 55 -11.77 -0.52 19.63
CA ARG A 55 -12.28 -0.74 18.27
C ARG A 55 -13.63 -1.46 18.33
N GLY A 56 -14.48 -1.23 17.33
CA GLY A 56 -15.73 -1.98 17.17
C GLY A 56 -15.46 -3.43 16.73
N PRO A 57 -16.49 -4.29 16.70
CA PRO A 57 -16.35 -5.59 16.04
C PRO A 57 -16.11 -5.40 14.54
N GLY A 58 -15.31 -6.26 13.93
CA GLY A 58 -14.98 -6.16 12.50
C GLY A 58 -13.61 -6.69 12.11
N TYR A 59 -13.18 -6.30 10.91
CA TYR A 59 -11.93 -6.76 10.29
C TYR A 59 -10.94 -5.61 10.12
N TYR A 60 -9.69 -5.83 10.49
CA TYR A 60 -8.68 -4.78 10.57
C TYR A 60 -7.39 -5.22 9.90
N ALA A 61 -6.95 -4.51 8.86
CA ALA A 61 -5.59 -4.60 8.33
C ALA A 61 -4.58 -4.24 9.42
N ASP A 62 -3.44 -4.93 9.45
CA ASP A 62 -2.35 -4.64 10.39
C ASP A 62 -1.14 -3.97 9.69
N PRO A 63 -0.98 -2.64 9.80
CA PRO A 63 0.18 -1.95 9.23
C PRO A 63 1.53 -2.41 9.82
N GLU A 64 1.56 -2.96 11.04
CA GLU A 64 2.79 -3.47 11.66
C GLU A 64 3.43 -4.61 10.83
N THR A 65 2.60 -5.35 10.09
CA THR A 65 3.01 -6.47 9.22
C THR A 65 2.85 -6.15 7.74
N GLN A 66 2.88 -4.86 7.37
CA GLN A 66 2.62 -4.40 6.01
C GLN A 66 1.31 -4.98 5.45
N CYS A 67 0.30 -5.09 6.31
CA CYS A 67 -1.04 -5.60 6.02
C CYS A 67 -1.10 -7.06 5.54
N GLN A 68 -0.01 -7.85 5.61
CA GLN A 68 -0.12 -9.29 5.34
C GLN A 68 -0.93 -9.99 6.43
N VAL A 69 -0.82 -9.54 7.68
CA VAL A 69 -1.72 -9.95 8.76
C VAL A 69 -2.94 -9.04 8.79
N TRP A 70 -4.08 -9.64 9.10
CA TRP A 70 -5.29 -8.94 9.46
C TRP A 70 -5.93 -9.58 10.69
N HIS A 71 -6.77 -8.79 11.36
CA HIS A 71 -7.36 -9.14 12.63
C HIS A 71 -8.88 -9.16 12.53
N TRP A 72 -9.47 -10.12 13.21
CA TRP A 72 -10.90 -10.24 13.37
C TRP A 72 -11.28 -10.03 14.83
N CYS A 73 -12.03 -8.96 15.09
CA CYS A 73 -12.59 -8.65 16.39
C CYS A 73 -14.06 -9.07 16.45
N LEU A 74 -14.37 -10.00 17.35
CA LEU A 74 -15.76 -10.36 17.64
C LEU A 74 -16.44 -9.35 18.56
N PRO A 75 -17.78 -9.28 18.58
CA PRO A 75 -18.54 -8.48 19.55
C PRO A 75 -18.20 -8.80 21.02
N SER A 76 -17.76 -10.02 21.30
CA SER A 76 -17.28 -10.45 22.63
C SER A 76 -15.93 -9.83 23.04
N GLY A 77 -15.25 -9.12 22.12
CA GLY A 77 -13.90 -8.61 22.30
C GLY A 77 -12.79 -9.63 22.01
N GLN A 78 -13.15 -10.85 21.61
CA GLN A 78 -12.17 -11.87 21.20
C GLN A 78 -11.47 -11.46 19.91
N LEU A 79 -10.14 -11.65 19.88
CA LEU A 79 -9.26 -11.35 18.76
C LEU A 79 -8.83 -12.66 18.08
N PHE A 80 -8.96 -12.71 16.76
CA PHE A 80 -8.29 -13.70 15.91
C PHE A 80 -7.40 -12.97 14.90
N SER A 81 -6.31 -13.61 14.51
CA SER A 81 -5.36 -13.05 13.54
C SER A 81 -5.14 -14.05 12.43
N PHE A 82 -5.08 -13.56 11.20
CA PHE A 82 -4.95 -14.38 10.00
C PHE A 82 -3.91 -13.78 9.07
N LEU A 83 -3.31 -14.65 8.26
CA LEU A 83 -2.27 -14.28 7.32
C LEU A 83 -2.80 -14.41 5.89
N CYS A 84 -2.62 -13.37 5.08
CA CYS A 84 -2.86 -13.41 3.65
C CYS A 84 -1.78 -14.24 2.92
N PRO A 85 -2.12 -14.95 1.83
CA PRO A 85 -1.14 -15.67 1.02
C PRO A 85 0.01 -14.78 0.50
N ASN A 86 1.15 -15.39 0.19
CA ASN A 86 2.29 -14.70 -0.40
C ASN A 86 1.89 -13.92 -1.66
N GLY A 87 2.27 -12.64 -1.71
CA GLY A 87 1.95 -11.73 -2.81
C GLY A 87 0.65 -10.95 -2.61
N THR A 88 -0.06 -11.17 -1.50
CA THR A 88 -1.30 -10.45 -1.18
C THR A 88 -1.26 -9.83 0.21
N VAL A 89 -2.02 -8.77 0.40
CA VAL A 89 -2.19 -8.06 1.69
C VAL A 89 -3.67 -7.72 1.87
N PHE A 90 -4.09 -7.50 3.11
CA PHE A 90 -5.48 -7.25 3.43
C PHE A 90 -5.92 -5.86 2.96
N ASN A 91 -6.85 -5.84 2.00
CA ASN A 91 -7.47 -4.63 1.51
C ASN A 91 -8.62 -4.23 2.43
N GLN A 92 -8.39 -3.23 3.29
CA GLN A 92 -9.39 -2.77 4.25
C GLN A 92 -10.69 -2.27 3.59
N ALA A 93 -10.60 -1.70 2.39
CA ALA A 93 -11.76 -1.13 1.68
C ALA A 93 -12.81 -2.18 1.29
N VAL A 94 -12.37 -3.43 1.08
CA VAL A 94 -13.22 -4.53 0.60
C VAL A 94 -13.16 -5.77 1.51
N ARG A 95 -12.35 -5.72 2.57
CA ARG A 95 -12.17 -6.76 3.60
C ARG A 95 -11.74 -8.12 3.04
N VAL A 96 -10.89 -8.11 2.03
CA VAL A 96 -10.33 -9.32 1.41
C VAL A 96 -8.82 -9.17 1.22
N CYS A 97 -8.10 -10.29 1.13
CA CYS A 97 -6.72 -10.25 0.65
C CYS A 97 -6.72 -9.92 -0.85
N ASP A 98 -6.00 -8.88 -1.24
CA ASP A 98 -5.83 -8.43 -2.61
C ASP A 98 -4.33 -8.35 -2.92
N TRP A 99 -3.98 -8.22 -4.19
CA TRP A 99 -2.58 -8.04 -4.60
C TRP A 99 -1.99 -6.81 -3.91
N TRP A 100 -0.76 -6.92 -3.42
CA TRP A 100 -0.12 -5.87 -2.62
C TRP A 100 -0.08 -4.50 -3.32
N PHE A 101 -0.01 -4.47 -4.65
CA PHE A 101 -0.02 -3.22 -5.44
C PHE A 101 -1.40 -2.56 -5.57
N ASN A 102 -2.47 -3.25 -5.21
CA ASN A 102 -3.83 -2.71 -5.18
C ASN A 102 -4.17 -2.08 -3.82
N VAL A 103 -3.29 -2.19 -2.82
CA VAL A 103 -3.59 -1.83 -1.44
C VAL A 103 -2.64 -0.76 -0.92
N ASP A 104 -3.20 0.37 -0.51
CA ASP A 104 -2.50 1.39 0.25
C ASP A 104 -2.50 1.01 1.75
N CYS A 105 -1.55 0.15 2.12
CA CYS A 105 -1.48 -0.39 3.48
C CYS A 105 -1.32 0.69 4.58
N PRO A 106 -0.42 1.69 4.45
CA PRO A 106 -0.28 2.76 5.45
C PRO A 106 -1.57 3.52 5.76
N HIS A 107 -2.45 3.70 4.77
CA HIS A 107 -3.74 4.38 4.91
C HIS A 107 -4.91 3.43 5.19
N SER A 108 -4.66 2.13 5.37
CA SER A 108 -5.71 1.18 5.74
C SER A 108 -6.44 1.55 7.04
N PRO A 109 -5.80 2.09 8.10
CA PRO A 109 -6.51 2.52 9.30
C PRO A 109 -7.60 3.57 9.07
N ASP A 110 -7.45 4.43 8.05
CA ASP A 110 -8.45 5.46 7.71
C ASP A 110 -9.77 4.84 7.23
N LEU A 111 -9.72 3.58 6.78
CA LEU A 111 -10.86 2.84 6.27
C LEU A 111 -11.52 1.94 7.32
N TYR A 112 -11.05 1.92 8.57
CA TYR A 112 -11.62 1.07 9.62
C TYR A 112 -13.10 1.35 9.91
N SER A 113 -13.59 2.56 9.64
CA SER A 113 -15.00 2.91 9.78
C SER A 113 -15.91 2.08 8.90
N ILE A 114 -15.37 1.44 7.85
CA ILE A 114 -16.16 0.54 7.01
C ILE A 114 -16.76 -0.59 7.85
N ASN A 115 -16.12 -1.05 8.93
CA ASN A 115 -16.64 -2.11 9.80
C ASN A 115 -17.97 -1.77 10.49
N ASN A 116 -18.44 -0.51 10.42
CA ASN A 116 -19.67 -0.07 11.07
C ASN A 116 -20.95 -0.69 10.46
N ASP A 117 -20.87 -1.36 9.31
CA ASP A 117 -21.96 -2.14 8.70
C ASP A 117 -22.01 -3.60 9.19
N LEU A 118 -20.96 -4.08 9.86
CA LEU A 118 -20.87 -5.45 10.34
C LEU A 118 -21.63 -5.63 11.65
N TYR A 119 -22.07 -6.86 11.89
CA TYR A 119 -22.75 -7.25 13.13
C TYR A 119 -24.01 -6.44 13.42
N LYS A 120 -24.73 -6.01 12.39
CA LYS A 120 -25.99 -5.30 12.53
C LYS A 120 -27.13 -6.03 11.85
N ASP A 121 -28.31 -5.96 12.44
CA ASP A 121 -29.56 -6.36 11.80
C ASP A 121 -30.02 -5.31 10.76
N LYS A 122 -31.14 -5.59 10.09
CA LYS A 122 -31.76 -4.68 9.11
C LYS A 122 -32.21 -3.34 9.72
N ASP A 123 -32.37 -3.29 11.04
CA ASP A 123 -32.83 -2.14 11.80
C ASP A 123 -31.64 -1.35 12.41
N GLY A 124 -30.39 -1.83 12.21
CA GLY A 124 -29.15 -1.21 12.64
C GLY A 124 -28.68 -1.60 14.05
N ASN A 125 -29.36 -2.52 14.73
CA ASN A 125 -28.99 -2.99 16.06
C ASN A 125 -27.86 -4.02 15.98
N TYR A 126 -26.96 -4.03 16.98
CA TYR A 126 -25.93 -5.06 17.06
C TYR A 126 -26.52 -6.46 17.31
N ILE A 127 -26.04 -7.46 16.57
CA ILE A 127 -26.40 -8.88 16.70
C ILE A 127 -25.31 -9.72 17.36
#